data_AF-A0A1F4R2Y4-F1
#
_entry.id   AF-A0A1F4R2Y4-F1
#
_cell.length_a   1.000
_cell.length_b   1.000
_cell.length_c   1.000
_cell.angle_alpha   90.00
_cell.angle_beta   90.00
_cell.angle_gamma   90.00
#
_symmetry.space_group_name_H-M   'P 1'
#
loop_
_entity.id
_entity.type
_entity.pdbx_description
1 polymer ?
#
loop_
_entity_poly.entity_id
_entity_poly.type
_entity_poly.pdbx_seq_one_letter_code
_entity_poly.pdbx_strand_id
1 'polypeptide(L)' 'MFQKVTKFLRDVNNEMAKVSWPSRNELKGQTIIVIVVSLFFAVFIFGVDHLLSRVISLIY' A
#
# COMPACT_ATOMS: atom_id res chain seq x y z
N MET A 1 -31.99 26.10 -1.67
CA MET A 1 -31.10 25.01 -1.21
C MET A 1 -30.44 24.25 -2.36
N PHE A 2 -31.17 23.80 -3.37
CA PHE A 2 -30.62 23.06 -4.53
C PHE A 2 -29.46 23.75 -5.27
N GLN A 3 -29.49 25.08 -5.43
CA GLN A 3 -28.39 25.84 -6.06
C GLN A 3 -27.06 25.83 -5.29
N LYS A 4 -27.10 25.67 -3.95
CA LYS A 4 -25.86 25.58 -3.16
C LYS A 4 -25.18 24.22 -3.33
N VAL A 5 -25.98 23.15 -3.43
CA VAL A 5 -25.50 21.78 -3.61
C VAL A 5 -24.89 21.58 -5.00
N THR A 6 -25.53 22.10 -6.05
CA THR A 6 -24.98 22.02 -7.41
C THR A 6 -23.68 22.82 -7.56
N LYS A 7 -23.57 23.96 -6.89
CA LYS A 7 -22.33 24.75 -6.84
C LYS A 7 -21.21 24.00 -6.10
N PHE A 8 -21.53 23.40 -4.95
CA PHE A 8 -20.59 22.59 -4.17
C PHE A 8 -20.05 21.38 -4.95
N LEU A 9 -20.91 20.63 -5.65
CA LEU A 9 -20.49 19.50 -6.49
C LEU A 9 -19.60 19.95 -7.66
N ARG A 10 -19.88 21.11 -8.25
CA ARG A 10 -19.08 21.68 -9.32
C ARG A 10 -17.71 22.16 -8.82
N ASP A 11 -17.65 22.74 -7.63
CA ASP A 11 -16.41 23.13 -6.98
C ASP A 11 -15.56 21.91 -6.61
N VAL A 12 -16.16 20.85 -6.05
CA VAL A 12 -15.48 19.56 -5.77
C VAL A 12 -14.92 18.93 -7.04
N ASN A 13 -15.66 18.97 -8.15
CA ASN A 13 -15.18 18.41 -9.42
C ASN A 13 -14.00 19.23 -9.99
N ASN A 14 -14.03 20.56 -9.83
CA ASN A 14 -12.90 21.42 -10.19
C ASN A 14 -11.67 21.19 -9.29
N GLU A 15 -11.85 20.89 -8.01
CA GLU A 15 -10.77 20.52 -7.08
C GLU A 15 -10.18 19.15 -7.45
N MET A 16 -11.03 18.18 -7.75
CA MET A 16 -10.65 16.84 -8.19
C MET A 16 -9.87 16.87 -9.51
N ALA A 17 -10.15 17.82 -10.40
CA ALA A 17 -9.39 18.03 -11.63
C ALA A 17 -7.96 18.57 -11.38
N LYS A 18 -7.69 19.19 -10.23
CA LYS A 18 -6.35 19.62 -9.81
C LYS A 18 -5.56 18.50 -9.13
N VAL A 19 -6.20 17.37 -8.82
CA VAL A 19 -5.50 16.20 -8.27
C VAL A 19 -4.65 15.60 -9.38
N SER A 20 -3.34 15.76 -9.25
CA SER A 20 -2.35 15.13 -10.11
C SER A 20 -2.34 13.63 -9.84
N TRP A 21 -3.19 12.90 -10.55
CA TRP A 21 -3.18 11.44 -10.51
C TRP A 21 -1.81 10.94 -11.02
N PRO A 22 -1.12 10.10 -10.23
CA PRO A 22 0.17 9.58 -10.63
C PRO A 22 0.02 8.73 -11.90
N SER A 23 1.06 8.78 -12.74
CA SER A 23 1.04 8.06 -14.01
C SER A 23 0.99 6.55 -13.77
N ARG A 24 0.33 5.80 -14.67
CA ARG A 24 0.20 4.32 -14.55
C ARG A 24 1.55 3.61 -14.41
N ASN A 25 2.63 4.20 -14.92
CA ASN A 25 3.98 3.65 -14.81
C ASN A 25 4.57 3.85 -13.41
N GLU A 26 4.28 4.99 -12.77
CA GLU A 26 4.74 5.30 -11.42
C GLU A 26 4.03 4.42 -10.38
N LEU A 27 2.71 4.19 -10.54
CA LEU A 27 1.98 3.20 -9.74
C LEU A 27 2.61 1.81 -9.85
N LYS A 28 2.94 1.37 -11.07
CA LYS A 28 3.55 0.04 -11.27
C LYS A 28 4.91 -0.07 -10.59
N GLY A 29 5.74 0.97 -10.71
CA GLY A 29 7.04 1.03 -10.03
C GLY A 29 6.89 0.91 -8.51
N GLN A 30 5.99 1.69 -7.91
CA GLN A 30 5.72 1.65 -6.47
C GLN A 30 5.19 0.28 -6.01
N THR A 31 4.23 -0.30 -6.74
CA THR A 31 3.69 -1.63 -6.40
C THR A 31 4.75 -2.72 -6.47
N ILE A 32 5.64 -2.69 -7.46
CA ILE A 32 6.74 -3.66 -7.58
C ILE A 32 7.68 -3.57 -6.37
N ILE A 33 8.04 -2.36 -5.94
CA ILE A 33 8.89 -2.15 -4.75
C ILE A 33 8.22 -2.76 -3.51
N VAL A 34 6.92 -2.49 -3.31
CA VAL A 34 6.17 -3.03 -2.17
C VAL A 34 6.14 -4.56 -2.19
N ILE A 35 5.93 -5.18 -3.36
CA ILE A 35 5.95 -6.63 -3.51
C ILE A 35 7.32 -7.20 -3.12
N VAL A 36 8.41 -6.61 -3.60
CA VAL A 36 9.77 -7.09 -3.29
C VAL A 36 10.06 -6.99 -1.79
N VAL A 37 9.74 -5.85 -1.16
CA VAL A 37 9.97 -5.65 0.27
C VAL A 37 9.12 -6.61 1.11
N SER A 38 7.84 -6.78 0.75
CA SER A 38 6.94 -7.72 1.43
C SER A 38 7.46 -9.17 1.33
N LEU A 39 7.92 -9.59 0.14
CA LEU A 39 8.49 -10.91 -0.08
C LEU A 39 9.77 -11.12 0.76
N PHE A 40 10.62 -10.10 0.85
CA PHE A 40 11.82 -10.14 1.69
C PHE A 40 11.46 -10.37 3.17
N PHE A 41 10.50 -9.62 3.71
CA PHE A 41 10.04 -9.80 5.08
C PHE A 41 9.39 -11.16 5.30
N ALA A 42 8.62 -11.67 4.34
CA ALA A 42 8.02 -13.00 4.44
C ALA A 42 9.08 -14.10 4.57
N VAL A 43 10.15 -14.06 3.76
CA VAL A 43 11.27 -14.99 3.85
C VAL A 43 12.03 -14.83 5.17
N PHE A 44 12.25 -13.60 5.61
CA PHE A 44 12.93 -13.32 6.87
C PHE A 44 12.18 -13.90 8.07
N ILE A 45 10.88 -13.61 8.19
CA ILE A 45 10.03 -14.11 9.27
C ILE A 45 9.99 -15.64 9.24
N PHE A 46 9.79 -16.24 8.06
CA PHE A 46 9.82 -17.70 7.90
C PHE A 46 11.13 -18.32 8.40
N GLY A 47 12.27 -17.71 8.07
CA GLY A 47 13.58 -18.16 8.56
C GLY A 47 13.72 -18.05 10.08
N VAL A 48 13.26 -16.94 10.66
CA VAL A 48 13.29 -16.71 12.11
C VAL A 48 12.37 -17.69 12.84
N ASP A 49 11.14 -17.88 12.37
CA ASP A 49 10.17 -18.80 12.96
C ASP A 49 10.70 -20.24 12.95
N HIS A 50 11.33 -20.66 11.85
CA HIS A 50 11.94 -21.99 11.73
C HIS A 50 13.16 -22.15 12.65
N LEU A 51 13.98 -21.10 12.77
CA LEU A 51 15.12 -21.09 13.68
C LEU A 51 14.66 -21.17 15.14
N LEU A 52 13.69 -20.33 15.54
CA LEU A 52 13.11 -20.34 16.88
C LEU A 52 12.48 -21.69 17.21
N SER A 53 11.69 -22.25 16.29
CA SER A 53 11.04 -23.56 16.48
C SER A 53 12.05 -24.67 16.70
N ARG A 54 13.16 -24.67 15.96
CA ARG A 54 14.26 -25.63 16.18
C ARG A 54 14.98 -25.43 17.50
N VAL A 55 15.26 -24.19 17.89
CA VAL A 55 15.92 -23.90 19.17
C VAL A 55 15.03 -24.32 20.34
N ILE A 56 13.74 -24.01 20.29
CA ILE A 56 12.78 -24.41 21.32
C ILE A 56 12.67 -25.94 21.39
N SER A 57 12.60 -26.63 20.25
CA SER A 57 12.61 -28.10 20.17
C SER A 57 13.89 -28.76 20.66
N LEU A 58 15.02 -28.04 20.72
CA LEU A 58 16.28 -28.57 21.26
C LEU A 58 16.37 -28.40 22.77
N ILE A 59 15.66 -27.41 23.32
CA ILE A 59 15.66 -27.09 24.75
C ILE A 59 14.60 -27.89 25.52
N TYR A 60 13.48 -28.23 24.88
CA TYR A 60 12.40 -29.05 25.45
C TYR A 60 12.43 -30.46 24.86
#